data_AF-A0A7Y2AL13-F1
#
_entry.id   AF-A0A7Y2AL13-F1
#
_cell.length_a   1.000
_cell.length_b   1.000
_cell.length_c   1.000
_cell.angle_alpha   90.00
_cell.angle_beta   90.00
_cell.angle_gamma   90.00
#
_symmetry.space_group_name_H-M   'P 1'
#
loop_
_entity.id
_entity.type
_entity.pdbx_description
1 polymer ?
#
loop_
_entity_poly.entity_id
_entity_poly.type
_entity_poly.pdbx_seq_one_letter_code
_entity_poly.pdbx_strand_id
1 'polypeptide(L)'
;MRTNLIAFTVVALVGLGDTIASPPASASDCESPVVIRLSEAWLSSQLAESIDEVEPVRTVVLGTQVRGEARTSGEVTVDVQPSDECGKLVIKLVGRTKAITRGFNGPAVIDTTSWTDFEGTVDVTIDPDRGLIAKQPTVVGTTRSRTDAVSSRRRALSRVIKSIAARQADTNRPITDRITLDQTLTRISSRFSTQVSTELEAINRSFDLDELIPSPLLSLLGDRPHVCSSDDAVLIHFSKQGSGRPDLPSGMTGSTAELWIHQSLIQRRMNLAGSTLAKVGGAIALFARTQLPTADGVLSLLGNQVKGFKRIQRQSEWTVIHLDPAG
;
A
#
# COMPACT_ATOMS: atom_id res chain seq x y z
N MET A 1 -4.93 14.99 0.79
CA MET A 1 -4.50 16.08 -0.12
C MET A 1 -3.05 15.87 -0.60
N ARG A 2 -2.66 14.61 -0.88
CA ARG A 2 -1.25 14.18 -1.08
C ARG A 2 -0.97 13.52 -2.45
N THR A 3 -1.99 13.11 -3.20
CA THR A 3 -1.79 12.27 -4.40
C THR A 3 -2.03 12.98 -5.74
N ASN A 4 -2.29 14.29 -5.74
CA ASN A 4 -2.34 15.08 -6.98
C ASN A 4 -0.95 15.24 -7.64
N LEU A 5 0.11 14.80 -6.98
CA LEU A 5 1.49 15.03 -7.37
C LEU A 5 1.90 14.26 -8.64
N ILE A 6 1.48 12.99 -8.76
CA ILE A 6 1.98 12.09 -9.81
C ILE A 6 1.35 12.47 -11.16
N ALA A 7 0.04 12.72 -11.19
CA ALA A 7 -0.68 13.14 -12.39
C ALA A 7 -0.25 14.52 -12.88
N PHE A 8 -0.11 15.50 -11.97
CA PHE A 8 0.38 16.83 -12.33
C PHE A 8 1.80 16.78 -12.91
N THR A 9 2.62 15.83 -12.46
CA THR A 9 4.02 15.73 -12.93
C THR A 9 4.10 15.16 -14.33
N VAL A 10 3.32 14.12 -14.63
CA VAL A 10 3.21 13.60 -16.00
C VAL A 10 2.68 14.69 -16.93
N VAL A 11 1.67 15.46 -16.50
CA VAL A 11 1.12 16.58 -17.27
C VAL A 11 2.13 17.74 -17.43
N ALA A 12 2.91 18.07 -16.39
CA ALA A 12 3.85 19.19 -16.40
C ALA A 12 5.15 18.87 -17.18
N LEU A 13 5.64 17.63 -17.14
CA LEU A 13 6.76 17.19 -17.98
C LEU A 13 6.39 17.15 -19.46
N VAL A 14 5.12 16.86 -19.73
CA VAL A 14 4.56 16.87 -21.08
C VAL A 14 4.34 18.33 -21.53
N GLY A 15 4.02 19.28 -20.65
CA GLY A 15 3.73 20.69 -20.98
C GLY A 15 4.89 21.58 -21.44
N LEU A 16 6.17 21.25 -21.17
CA LEU A 16 7.31 22.16 -21.42
C LEU A 16 8.20 21.64 -22.54
N GLY A 17 7.87 22.00 -23.78
CA GLY A 17 8.77 21.83 -24.93
C GLY A 17 9.44 23.16 -25.26
N ASP A 18 10.78 23.23 -25.16
CA ASP A 18 11.58 23.94 -26.15
C ASP A 18 13.07 23.52 -26.17
N THR A 19 13.52 23.29 -27.40
CA THR A 19 14.89 23.31 -27.97
C THR A 19 16.02 22.45 -27.38
N ILE A 20 16.25 21.27 -27.96
CA ILE A 20 17.61 20.70 -28.14
C ILE A 20 17.73 20.14 -29.57
N ALA A 21 18.93 20.30 -30.14
CA ALA A 21 19.36 19.97 -31.50
C ALA A 21 18.96 18.57 -32.02
N SER A 22 18.92 18.48 -33.36
CA SER A 22 18.52 17.33 -34.19
C SER A 22 18.87 15.93 -33.65
N PRO A 23 17.97 14.95 -33.83
CA PRO A 23 18.07 13.63 -33.22
C PRO A 23 19.10 12.72 -33.91
N PRO A 24 19.77 11.81 -33.19
CA PRO A 24 20.35 10.63 -33.81
C PRO A 24 19.24 9.73 -34.36
N ALA A 25 19.40 9.31 -35.61
CA ALA A 25 18.47 8.49 -36.37
C ALA A 25 18.52 7.02 -35.91
N SER A 26 17.82 6.70 -34.83
CA SER A 26 17.37 5.34 -34.48
C SER A 26 16.67 5.36 -33.11
N ALA A 27 15.54 6.06 -33.00
CA ALA A 27 14.69 5.89 -31.83
C ALA A 27 13.94 4.57 -32.00
N SER A 28 14.47 3.49 -31.44
CA SER A 28 13.77 2.23 -31.30
C SER A 28 12.40 2.52 -30.66
N ASP A 29 11.31 2.09 -31.30
CA ASP A 29 9.96 2.25 -30.75
C ASP A 29 9.88 1.44 -29.44
N CYS A 30 10.11 2.13 -28.31
CA CYS A 30 9.88 1.54 -27.00
C CYS A 30 8.39 1.24 -26.84
N GLU A 31 8.05 -0.03 -26.61
CA GLU A 31 6.67 -0.49 -26.48
C GLU A 31 5.96 0.07 -25.23
N SER A 32 6.74 0.42 -24.20
CA SER A 32 6.25 0.98 -22.94
C SER A 32 6.95 2.29 -22.62
N PRO A 33 6.56 3.43 -23.22
CA PRO A 33 7.31 4.69 -23.09
C PRO A 33 7.22 5.31 -21.69
N VAL A 34 6.30 4.85 -20.84
CA VAL A 34 6.17 5.26 -19.43
C VAL A 34 6.00 4.05 -18.54
N VAL A 35 6.82 3.99 -17.49
CA VAL A 35 6.78 2.94 -16.47
C VAL A 35 6.86 3.57 -15.09
N ILE A 36 5.97 3.17 -14.19
CA ILE A 36 5.99 3.52 -12.78
C ILE A 36 6.44 2.28 -12.02
N ARG A 37 7.50 2.40 -11.22
CA ARG A 37 8.02 1.34 -10.36
C ARG A 37 7.78 1.71 -8.91
N LEU A 38 7.02 0.87 -8.21
CA LEU A 38 6.75 1.00 -6.78
C LEU A 38 7.53 -0.11 -6.06
N SER A 39 8.62 0.25 -5.39
CA SER A 39 9.41 -0.73 -4.63
C SER A 39 8.65 -1.24 -3.41
N GLU A 40 8.93 -2.49 -3.01
CA GLU A 40 8.41 -3.09 -1.78
C GLU A 40 8.75 -2.24 -0.55
N ALA A 41 9.95 -1.68 -0.50
CA ALA A 41 10.36 -0.80 0.59
C ALA A 41 9.50 0.47 0.67
N TRP A 42 9.14 1.06 -0.49
CA TRP A 42 8.24 2.19 -0.53
C TRP A 42 6.82 1.78 -0.13
N LEU A 43 6.29 0.69 -0.69
CA LEU A 43 4.96 0.16 -0.33
C LEU A 43 4.86 -0.16 1.16
N SER A 44 5.90 -0.78 1.71
CA SER A 44 6.05 -1.03 3.15
C SER A 44 6.06 0.29 3.92
N SER A 45 6.79 1.32 3.50
CA SER A 45 6.77 2.61 4.22
C SER A 45 5.39 3.30 4.25
N GLN A 46 4.54 3.03 3.26
CA GLN A 46 3.20 3.61 3.17
C GLN A 46 2.14 2.78 3.91
N LEU A 47 2.33 1.46 4.02
CA LEU A 47 1.36 0.52 4.58
C LEU A 47 1.77 -0.09 5.92
N ALA A 48 3.06 -0.03 6.29
CA ALA A 48 3.58 -0.57 7.53
C ALA A 48 3.22 0.37 8.69
N GLU A 49 2.06 0.11 9.26
CA GLU A 49 1.63 0.71 10.51
C GLU A 49 1.76 -0.31 11.64
N SER A 50 2.41 0.08 12.74
CA SER A 50 2.38 -0.72 13.96
C SER A 50 1.03 -0.55 14.63
N ILE A 51 0.39 -1.66 14.98
CA ILE A 51 -0.86 -1.66 15.74
C ILE A 51 -0.51 -1.66 17.22
N ASP A 52 -1.10 -0.77 18.01
CA ASP A 52 -1.10 -0.81 19.48
C ASP A 52 -2.41 -0.25 20.02
N GLU A 53 -3.37 -1.14 20.22
CA GLU A 53 -4.74 -0.80 20.59
C GLU A 53 -5.12 -1.37 21.95
N VAL A 54 -5.90 -0.61 22.71
CA VAL A 54 -6.47 -1.03 23.99
C VAL A 54 -7.99 -1.03 23.92
N GLU A 55 -8.59 -2.14 24.31
CA GLU A 55 -10.01 -2.40 24.09
C GLU A 55 -10.72 -2.99 25.30
N PRO A 56 -11.99 -2.61 25.55
CA PRO A 56 -12.80 -3.29 26.54
C PRO A 56 -13.19 -4.69 26.06
N VAL A 57 -13.00 -5.69 26.93
CA VAL A 57 -13.54 -7.05 26.75
C VAL A 57 -14.87 -7.14 27.47
N ARG A 58 -15.93 -7.50 26.74
CA ARG A 58 -17.26 -7.80 27.30
C ARG A 58 -17.85 -8.98 26.54
N THR A 59 -17.77 -10.17 27.12
CA THR A 59 -18.21 -11.42 26.47
C THR A 59 -18.79 -12.39 27.49
N VAL A 60 -19.37 -13.48 26.99
CA VAL A 60 -19.82 -14.61 27.81
C VAL A 60 -19.06 -15.85 27.34
N VAL A 61 -18.38 -16.52 28.27
CA VAL A 61 -17.64 -17.75 27.99
C VAL A 61 -18.17 -18.85 28.91
N LEU A 62 -18.72 -19.91 28.34
CA LEU A 62 -19.31 -21.03 29.10
C LEU A 62 -20.32 -20.57 30.17
N GLY A 63 -21.17 -19.60 29.82
CA GLY A 63 -22.15 -19.00 30.74
C GLY A 63 -21.57 -18.06 31.81
N THR A 64 -20.25 -17.85 31.83
CA THR A 64 -19.59 -16.90 32.73
C THR A 64 -19.51 -15.54 32.05
N GLN A 65 -20.00 -14.49 32.71
CA GLN A 65 -19.86 -13.13 32.21
C GLN A 65 -18.43 -12.65 32.43
N VAL A 66 -17.72 -12.34 31.35
CA VAL A 66 -16.33 -11.91 31.38
C VAL A 66 -16.24 -10.43 31.01
N ARG A 67 -15.55 -9.66 31.85
CA ARG A 67 -15.26 -8.24 31.61
C ARG A 67 -13.80 -7.93 31.84
N GLY A 68 -13.21 -7.04 31.06
CA GLY A 68 -11.82 -6.69 31.23
C GLY A 68 -11.32 -5.76 30.15
N GLU A 69 -10.01 -5.84 29.91
CA GLU A 69 -9.30 -5.05 28.93
C GLU A 69 -8.37 -5.96 28.13
N ALA A 70 -8.26 -5.73 26.83
CA ALA A 70 -7.33 -6.39 25.94
C ALA A 70 -6.46 -5.34 25.26
N ARG A 71 -5.15 -5.56 25.27
CA ARG A 71 -4.19 -4.79 24.49
C ARG A 71 -3.67 -5.64 23.35
N THR A 72 -3.79 -5.16 22.12
CA THR A 72 -3.31 -5.82 20.91
C THR A 72 -2.18 -5.01 20.33
N SER A 73 -1.02 -5.65 20.18
CA SER A 73 0.15 -5.05 19.54
C SER A 73 0.59 -5.90 18.36
N GLY A 74 0.96 -5.28 17.23
CA GLY A 74 1.43 -6.01 16.05
C GLY A 74 2.15 -5.12 15.04
N GLU A 75 2.78 -5.77 14.08
CA GLU A 75 3.51 -5.14 12.98
C GLU A 75 2.91 -5.60 11.66
N VAL A 76 2.68 -4.64 10.76
CA VAL A 76 2.23 -4.86 9.39
C VAL A 76 3.44 -4.79 8.47
N THR A 77 3.59 -5.81 7.63
CA THR A 77 4.63 -5.90 6.60
C THR A 77 3.98 -6.16 5.24
N VAL A 78 4.65 -5.75 4.17
CA VAL A 78 4.21 -5.95 2.80
C VAL A 78 5.25 -6.78 2.08
N ASP A 79 4.79 -7.76 1.31
CA ASP A 79 5.62 -8.70 0.55
C ASP A 79 5.11 -8.71 -0.89
N VAL A 80 5.93 -8.26 -1.85
CA VAL A 80 5.54 -8.23 -3.27
C VAL A 80 5.80 -9.60 -3.88
N GLN A 81 4.81 -10.12 -4.60
CA GLN A 81 4.88 -11.45 -5.20
C GLN A 81 5.07 -11.33 -6.71
N PRO A 82 5.99 -12.08 -7.34
CA PRO A 82 6.23 -12.00 -8.77
C PRO A 82 5.00 -12.48 -9.56
N SER A 83 4.62 -11.71 -10.58
CA SER A 83 3.51 -12.04 -11.49
C SER A 83 3.58 -11.20 -12.76
N ASP A 84 3.57 -11.86 -13.92
CA ASP A 84 3.62 -11.19 -15.22
C ASP A 84 2.25 -10.67 -15.69
N GLU A 85 1.15 -11.20 -15.15
CA GLU A 85 -0.22 -10.89 -15.59
C GLU A 85 -0.90 -9.76 -14.79
N CYS A 86 -0.46 -9.56 -13.55
CA CYS A 86 -1.04 -8.60 -12.61
C CYS A 86 -0.05 -8.26 -11.50
N GLY A 87 -0.28 -7.14 -10.81
CA GLY A 87 0.46 -6.82 -9.60
C GLY A 87 -0.06 -7.66 -8.43
N LYS A 88 0.81 -8.39 -7.73
CA LYS A 88 0.46 -9.14 -6.52
C LYS A 88 1.28 -8.66 -5.34
N LEU A 89 0.62 -8.49 -4.21
CA LEU A 89 1.26 -8.25 -2.93
C LEU A 89 0.50 -8.96 -1.81
N VAL A 90 1.22 -9.33 -0.76
CA VAL A 90 0.67 -9.93 0.44
C VAL A 90 0.95 -8.99 1.60
N ILE A 91 -0.12 -8.57 2.28
CA ILE A 91 -0.02 -7.80 3.52
C ILE A 91 -0.03 -8.81 4.67
N LYS A 92 1.03 -8.83 5.48
CA LYS A 92 1.18 -9.72 6.63
C LYS A 92 1.11 -8.91 7.91
N LEU A 93 0.26 -9.35 8.84
CA LEU A 93 0.11 -8.79 10.17
C LEU A 93 0.55 -9.83 11.19
N VAL A 94 1.58 -9.56 11.97
CA VAL A 94 2.05 -10.43 13.05
C VAL A 94 1.91 -9.71 14.37
N GLY A 95 1.31 -10.35 15.37
CA GLY A 95 1.06 -9.68 16.63
C GLY A 95 0.69 -10.57 17.81
N ARG A 96 0.43 -9.89 18.92
CA ARG A 96 0.01 -10.48 20.19
C ARG A 96 -1.09 -9.65 20.84
N THR A 97 -2.13 -10.32 21.31
CA THR A 97 -3.15 -9.75 22.19
C THR A 97 -2.94 -10.26 23.61
N LYS A 98 -2.82 -9.35 24.57
CA LYS A 98 -2.84 -9.64 26.01
C LYS A 98 -4.16 -9.15 26.60
N ALA A 99 -4.94 -10.03 27.21
CA ALA A 99 -6.16 -9.66 27.90
C ALA A 99 -6.08 -9.94 29.39
N ILE A 100 -6.57 -8.98 30.19
CA ILE A 100 -6.75 -9.11 31.63
C ILE A 100 -8.24 -9.02 31.89
N THR A 101 -8.82 -10.09 32.41
CA THR A 101 -10.27 -10.24 32.50
C THR A 101 -10.71 -10.76 33.86
N ARG A 102 -11.96 -10.45 34.18
CA ARG A 102 -12.66 -10.90 35.38
C ARG A 102 -13.96 -11.58 34.95
N GLY A 103 -14.04 -12.88 35.23
CA GLY A 103 -15.21 -13.72 35.04
C GLY A 103 -16.10 -13.75 36.29
N PHE A 104 -17.41 -13.62 36.10
CA PHE A 104 -18.41 -13.72 37.16
C PHE A 104 -19.30 -14.93 36.92
N ASN A 105 -19.25 -15.91 37.83
CA ASN A 105 -20.10 -17.10 37.80
C ASN A 105 -20.71 -17.33 39.18
N GLY A 106 -21.95 -16.85 39.37
CA GLY A 106 -22.63 -16.85 40.66
C GLY A 106 -21.83 -16.10 41.75
N PRO A 107 -21.50 -16.75 42.88
CA PRO A 107 -20.71 -16.13 43.93
C PRO A 107 -19.20 -16.16 43.66
N ALA A 108 -18.73 -16.85 42.62
CA ALA A 108 -17.31 -16.94 42.27
C ALA A 108 -16.90 -15.83 41.31
N VAL A 109 -15.70 -15.31 41.53
CA VAL A 109 -15.04 -14.30 40.69
C VAL A 109 -13.67 -14.84 40.33
N ILE A 110 -13.36 -14.88 39.04
CA ILE A 110 -12.12 -15.45 38.51
C ILE A 110 -11.39 -14.35 37.75
N ASP A 111 -10.19 -14.00 38.18
CA ASP A 111 -9.30 -13.10 37.45
C ASP A 111 -8.38 -13.96 36.56
N THR A 112 -8.32 -13.64 35.28
CA THR A 112 -7.61 -14.40 34.25
C THR A 112 -6.82 -13.47 33.35
N THR A 113 -5.56 -13.82 33.11
CA THR A 113 -4.75 -13.22 32.04
C THR A 113 -4.63 -14.21 30.89
N SER A 114 -4.85 -13.75 29.66
CA SER A 114 -4.62 -14.53 28.44
C SER A 114 -3.68 -13.83 27.48
N TRP A 115 -2.96 -14.64 26.70
CA TRP A 115 -2.09 -14.21 25.62
C TRP A 115 -2.48 -14.97 24.36
N THR A 116 -2.75 -14.23 23.30
CA THR A 116 -3.04 -14.76 21.97
C THR A 116 -1.99 -14.27 21.00
N ASP A 117 -1.17 -15.16 20.48
CA ASP A 117 -0.24 -14.90 19.38
C ASP A 117 -1.00 -15.12 18.06
N PHE A 118 -0.88 -14.22 17.09
CA PHE A 118 -1.59 -14.32 15.82
C PHE A 118 -0.76 -13.87 14.62
N GLU A 119 -1.12 -14.41 13.47
CA GLU A 119 -0.60 -14.06 12.16
C GLU A 119 -1.78 -13.94 11.19
N GLY A 120 -1.86 -12.83 10.47
CA GLY A 120 -2.89 -12.53 9.49
C GLY A 120 -2.27 -12.22 8.13
N THR A 121 -2.87 -12.72 7.06
CA THR A 121 -2.42 -12.46 5.69
C THR A 121 -3.58 -12.02 4.81
N VAL A 122 -3.38 -10.97 4.01
CA VAL A 122 -4.30 -10.53 2.97
C VAL A 122 -3.58 -10.53 1.63
N ASP A 123 -4.09 -11.31 0.69
CA ASP A 123 -3.68 -11.22 -0.70
C ASP A 123 -4.34 -9.99 -1.34
N VAL A 124 -3.54 -9.15 -1.98
CA VAL A 124 -4.00 -8.01 -2.76
C VAL A 124 -3.54 -8.18 -4.21
N THR A 125 -4.50 -8.07 -5.12
CA THR A 125 -4.25 -8.03 -6.56
C THR A 125 -4.47 -6.61 -7.06
N ILE A 126 -3.56 -6.10 -7.87
CA ILE A 126 -3.66 -4.81 -8.54
C ILE A 126 -4.15 -5.07 -9.95
N ASP A 127 -5.37 -4.64 -10.22
CA ASP A 127 -6.04 -4.73 -11.51
C ASP A 127 -6.09 -3.34 -12.15
N PRO A 128 -5.68 -3.18 -13.42
CA PRO A 128 -5.66 -1.88 -14.08
C PRO A 128 -7.05 -1.25 -14.27
N ASP A 129 -8.12 -2.06 -14.38
CA ASP A 129 -9.48 -1.58 -14.62
C ASP A 129 -10.25 -1.39 -13.29
N ARG A 130 -9.89 -2.16 -12.25
CA ARG A 130 -10.62 -2.20 -10.97
C ARG A 130 -9.84 -1.64 -9.78
N GLY A 131 -8.58 -1.27 -9.98
CA GLY A 131 -7.67 -0.82 -8.94
C GLY A 131 -7.16 -1.95 -8.05
N LEU A 132 -6.83 -1.63 -6.80
CA LEU A 132 -6.38 -2.58 -5.81
C LEU A 132 -7.57 -3.35 -5.22
N ILE A 133 -7.52 -4.68 -5.33
CA ILE A 133 -8.54 -5.62 -4.85
C ILE A 133 -7.94 -6.50 -3.76
N ALA A 134 -8.44 -6.41 -2.53
CA ALA A 134 -8.10 -7.32 -1.44
C ALA A 134 -9.00 -8.55 -1.42
N LYS A 135 -8.42 -9.72 -1.16
CA LYS A 135 -9.16 -10.93 -0.77
C LYS A 135 -9.51 -10.88 0.72
N GLN A 136 -10.33 -11.83 1.16
CA GLN A 136 -10.62 -11.99 2.59
C GLN A 136 -9.34 -12.35 3.37
N PRO A 137 -9.11 -11.73 4.54
CA PRO A 137 -7.96 -12.05 5.38
C PRO A 137 -8.05 -13.47 5.93
N THR A 138 -6.92 -14.18 5.87
CA THR A 138 -6.72 -15.42 6.62
C THR A 138 -5.99 -15.09 7.91
N VAL A 139 -6.54 -15.46 9.06
CA VAL A 139 -5.90 -15.21 10.36
C VAL A 139 -5.81 -16.52 11.15
N VAL A 140 -4.61 -16.81 11.62
CA VAL A 140 -4.30 -17.98 12.46
C VAL A 140 -3.66 -17.54 13.76
N GLY A 141 -3.74 -18.37 14.79
CA GLY A 141 -3.10 -18.02 16.05
C GLY A 141 -3.21 -19.11 17.10
N THR A 142 -2.64 -18.81 18.27
CA THR A 142 -2.66 -19.68 19.44
C THR A 142 -2.94 -18.86 20.69
N THR A 143 -3.77 -19.40 21.58
CA THR A 143 -4.10 -18.74 22.86
C THR A 143 -3.63 -19.60 24.02
N ARG A 144 -3.11 -18.93 25.04
CA ARG A 144 -2.80 -19.51 26.34
C ARG A 144 -3.37 -18.60 27.42
N SER A 145 -4.05 -19.18 28.42
CA SER A 145 -4.52 -18.43 29.58
C SER A 145 -3.98 -18.95 30.91
N ARG A 146 -4.00 -18.06 31.90
CA ARG A 146 -3.67 -18.34 33.28
C ARG A 146 -4.69 -17.70 34.20
N THR A 147 -5.23 -18.50 35.12
CA THR A 147 -6.00 -18.00 36.25
C THR A 147 -5.05 -17.33 37.24
N ASP A 148 -5.22 -16.03 37.48
CA ASP A 148 -4.38 -15.26 38.40
C ASP A 148 -4.94 -15.30 39.83
N ALA A 149 -6.27 -15.19 39.97
CA ALA A 149 -6.92 -15.23 41.27
C ALA A 149 -8.33 -15.79 41.20
N VAL A 150 -8.74 -16.44 42.29
CA VAL A 150 -10.12 -16.89 42.50
C VAL A 150 -10.63 -16.31 43.82
N SER A 151 -11.69 -15.50 43.73
CA SER A 151 -12.34 -14.88 44.88
C SER A 151 -13.82 -15.23 44.94
N SER A 152 -14.43 -14.98 46.10
CA SER A 152 -15.85 -15.22 46.31
C SER A 152 -16.52 -14.02 46.95
N ARG A 153 -17.73 -13.70 46.48
CA ARG A 153 -18.57 -12.66 47.06
C ARG A 153 -19.22 -13.09 48.38
N ARG A 154 -19.23 -14.39 48.73
CA ARG A 154 -19.82 -14.91 49.97
C ARG A 154 -18.73 -15.28 50.98
N ARG A 155 -18.77 -14.70 52.18
CA ARG A 155 -17.77 -14.95 53.24
C ARG A 155 -17.87 -16.34 53.87
N ALA A 156 -19.09 -16.79 54.19
CA ALA A 156 -19.34 -18.01 54.97
C ALA A 156 -18.87 -19.31 54.29
N LEU A 157 -18.83 -19.37 52.95
CA LEU A 157 -18.45 -20.57 52.17
C LEU A 157 -17.25 -20.31 51.25
N SER A 158 -16.46 -19.28 51.54
CA SER A 158 -15.42 -18.77 50.64
C SER A 158 -14.38 -19.83 50.25
N ARG A 159 -13.94 -20.69 51.18
CA ARG A 159 -12.93 -21.74 50.91
C ARG A 159 -13.44 -22.81 49.94
N VAL A 160 -14.67 -23.28 50.16
CA VAL A 160 -15.30 -24.31 49.31
C VAL A 160 -15.56 -23.76 47.91
N ILE A 161 -16.15 -22.56 47.82
CA ILE A 161 -16.43 -21.91 46.54
C ILE A 161 -15.14 -21.68 45.74
N LYS A 162 -14.06 -21.21 46.40
CA LYS A 162 -12.76 -21.01 45.75
C LYS A 162 -12.16 -22.32 45.21
N SER A 163 -12.19 -23.39 46.00
CA SER A 163 -11.65 -24.69 45.58
C SER A 163 -12.40 -25.27 44.39
N ILE A 164 -13.74 -25.24 44.42
CA ILE A 164 -14.57 -25.71 43.30
C ILE A 164 -14.33 -24.84 42.06
N ALA A 165 -14.33 -23.51 42.21
CA ALA A 165 -14.12 -22.60 41.09
C ALA A 165 -12.72 -22.74 40.47
N ALA A 166 -11.67 -22.91 41.28
CA ALA A 166 -10.32 -23.15 40.79
C ALA A 166 -10.23 -24.47 40.00
N ARG A 167 -10.78 -25.56 40.55
CA ARG A 167 -10.82 -26.86 39.86
C ARG A 167 -11.60 -26.78 38.54
N GLN A 168 -12.73 -26.08 38.54
CA GLN A 168 -13.57 -25.92 37.36
C GLN A 168 -12.87 -25.04 36.30
N ALA A 169 -12.16 -24.00 36.71
CA ALA A 169 -11.38 -23.16 35.81
C ALA A 169 -10.26 -23.95 35.14
N ASP A 170 -9.52 -24.76 35.92
CA ASP A 170 -8.44 -25.59 35.39
C ASP A 170 -8.96 -26.68 34.44
N THR A 171 -10.09 -27.31 34.79
CA THR A 171 -10.71 -28.36 33.96
C THR A 171 -11.19 -27.81 32.62
N ASN A 172 -11.76 -26.60 32.60
CA ASN A 172 -12.29 -26.00 31.37
C ASN A 172 -11.28 -25.16 30.59
N ARG A 173 -10.06 -24.98 31.10
CA ARG A 173 -9.06 -24.10 30.49
C ARG A 173 -8.85 -24.37 28.99
N PRO A 174 -8.68 -25.63 28.52
CA PRO A 174 -8.49 -25.88 27.09
C PRO A 174 -9.69 -25.43 26.22
N ILE A 175 -10.91 -25.57 26.75
CA ILE A 175 -12.14 -25.14 26.05
C ILE A 175 -12.24 -23.61 26.07
N THR A 176 -11.96 -22.99 27.21
CA THR A 176 -11.92 -21.53 27.35
C THR A 176 -10.88 -20.91 26.43
N ASP A 177 -9.68 -21.50 26.32
CA ASP A 177 -8.62 -21.02 25.44
C ASP A 177 -9.03 -21.10 23.97
N ARG A 178 -9.68 -22.20 23.55
CA ARG A 178 -10.19 -22.35 22.18
C ARG A 178 -11.29 -21.33 21.85
N ILE A 179 -12.25 -21.11 22.75
CA ILE A 179 -13.30 -20.10 22.55
C ILE A 179 -12.69 -18.69 22.50
N THR A 180 -11.74 -18.40 23.39
CA THR A 180 -11.05 -17.11 23.44
C THR A 180 -10.26 -16.87 22.16
N LEU A 181 -9.56 -17.90 21.66
CA LEU A 181 -8.84 -17.85 20.39
C LEU A 181 -9.80 -17.50 19.25
N ASP A 182 -10.87 -18.27 19.08
CA ASP A 182 -11.85 -18.09 18.00
C ASP A 182 -12.46 -16.68 18.00
N GLN A 183 -12.87 -16.18 19.17
CA GLN A 183 -13.38 -14.82 19.34
C GLN A 183 -12.32 -13.75 19.02
N THR A 184 -11.06 -13.99 19.42
CA THR A 184 -9.95 -13.05 19.19
C THR A 184 -9.60 -13.01 17.69
N LEU A 185 -9.46 -14.16 17.05
CA LEU A 185 -9.15 -14.25 15.61
C LEU A 185 -10.26 -13.66 14.75
N THR A 186 -11.52 -13.90 15.08
CA THR A 186 -12.67 -13.30 14.37
C THR A 186 -12.62 -11.77 14.44
N ARG A 187 -12.31 -11.22 15.61
CA ARG A 187 -12.18 -9.76 15.79
C ARG A 187 -11.01 -9.20 15.00
N ILE A 188 -9.84 -9.84 15.08
CA ILE A 188 -8.63 -9.43 14.36
C ILE A 188 -8.88 -9.48 12.86
N SER A 189 -9.48 -10.56 12.34
CA SER A 189 -9.83 -10.72 10.93
C SER A 189 -10.77 -9.61 10.44
N SER A 190 -11.85 -9.33 11.18
CA SER A 190 -12.77 -8.25 10.81
C SER A 190 -12.09 -6.88 10.78
N ARG A 191 -11.27 -6.57 11.79
CA ARG A 191 -10.52 -5.31 11.86
C ARG A 191 -9.53 -5.17 10.74
N PHE A 192 -8.72 -6.19 10.55
CA PHE A 192 -7.68 -6.20 9.54
C PHE A 192 -8.28 -6.05 8.15
N SER A 193 -9.40 -6.74 7.87
CA SER A 193 -10.16 -6.56 6.64
C SER A 193 -10.60 -5.10 6.43
N THR A 194 -11.20 -4.48 7.45
CA THR A 194 -11.70 -3.10 7.37
C THR A 194 -10.58 -2.07 7.21
N GLN A 195 -9.46 -2.24 7.92
CA GLN A 195 -8.32 -1.33 7.82
C GLN A 195 -7.68 -1.43 6.43
N VAL A 196 -7.40 -2.64 5.96
CA VAL A 196 -6.86 -2.85 4.61
C VAL A 196 -7.82 -2.31 3.55
N SER A 197 -9.12 -2.59 3.64
CA SER A 197 -10.08 -2.06 2.66
C SER A 197 -10.13 -0.53 2.66
N THR A 198 -10.07 0.10 3.82
CA THR A 198 -10.10 1.57 3.93
C THR A 198 -8.87 2.21 3.30
N GLU A 199 -7.68 1.66 3.58
CA GLU A 199 -6.43 2.14 2.98
C GLU A 199 -6.41 1.91 1.47
N LEU A 200 -6.82 0.72 1.01
CA LEU A 200 -6.91 0.43 -0.42
C LEU A 200 -7.93 1.31 -1.13
N GLU A 201 -9.08 1.62 -0.52
CA GLU A 201 -10.06 2.56 -1.07
C GLU A 201 -9.54 4.00 -1.12
N ALA A 202 -8.75 4.42 -0.13
CA ALA A 202 -8.10 5.73 -0.14
C ALA A 202 -7.06 5.81 -1.28
N ILE A 203 -6.30 4.73 -1.48
CA ILE A 203 -5.37 4.58 -2.59
C ILE A 203 -6.14 4.56 -3.93
N ASN A 204 -7.17 3.73 -4.10
CA ASN A 204 -7.95 3.63 -5.33
C ASN A 204 -8.60 4.97 -5.73
N ARG A 205 -9.19 5.71 -4.78
CA ARG A 205 -9.72 7.07 -5.03
C ARG A 205 -8.65 8.04 -5.52
N SER A 206 -7.40 7.79 -5.16
CA SER A 206 -6.27 8.60 -5.59
C SER A 206 -5.64 8.14 -6.91
N PHE A 207 -6.07 6.98 -7.43
CA PHE A 207 -5.63 6.36 -8.67
C PHE A 207 -6.69 6.39 -9.77
N ASP A 208 -7.72 7.23 -9.67
CA ASP A 208 -8.69 7.39 -10.75
C ASP A 208 -8.03 8.06 -11.97
N LEU A 209 -7.43 7.22 -12.82
CA LEU A 209 -6.59 7.64 -13.96
C LEU A 209 -7.42 8.44 -14.99
N ASP A 210 -8.73 8.20 -15.05
CA ASP A 210 -9.64 8.91 -15.94
C ASP A 210 -9.84 10.38 -15.51
N GLU A 211 -9.77 10.66 -14.21
CA GLU A 211 -9.83 12.02 -13.67
C GLU A 211 -8.45 12.71 -13.70
N LEU A 212 -7.39 11.93 -13.57
CA LEU A 212 -6.01 12.42 -13.42
C LEU A 212 -5.28 12.64 -14.75
N ILE A 213 -5.58 11.87 -15.78
CA ILE A 213 -4.89 11.92 -17.07
C ILE A 213 -5.90 12.30 -18.16
N PRO A 214 -5.81 13.53 -18.72
CA PRO A 214 -6.68 13.92 -19.83
C PRO A 214 -6.61 12.90 -20.96
N SER A 215 -7.74 12.52 -21.55
CA SER A 215 -7.85 11.57 -22.67
C SER A 215 -6.82 11.77 -23.82
N PRO A 216 -6.42 13.01 -24.21
CA PRO A 216 -5.36 13.18 -25.22
C PRO A 216 -3.96 12.76 -24.77
N LEU A 217 -3.72 12.61 -23.46
CA LEU A 217 -2.45 12.14 -22.90
C LEU A 217 -2.46 10.61 -22.75
N LEU A 218 -3.60 9.99 -22.41
CA LEU A 218 -3.78 8.53 -22.42
C LEU A 218 -3.48 7.92 -23.81
N SER A 219 -4.01 8.52 -24.88
CA SER A 219 -3.75 8.05 -26.26
C SER A 219 -2.28 8.14 -26.70
N LEU A 220 -1.45 8.90 -25.98
CA LEU A 220 0.00 8.99 -26.21
C LEU A 220 0.80 8.00 -25.36
N LEU A 221 0.27 7.58 -24.20
CA LEU A 221 0.92 6.67 -23.27
C LEU A 221 0.75 5.20 -23.69
N GLY A 222 -0.36 4.85 -24.35
CA GLY A 222 -0.68 3.48 -24.76
C GLY A 222 -2.18 3.25 -24.70
N ASP A 223 -2.65 2.07 -25.16
CA ASP A 223 -4.09 1.80 -25.20
C ASP A 223 -4.65 1.50 -23.79
N ARG A 224 -3.84 0.86 -22.91
CA ARG A 224 -4.23 0.53 -21.52
C ARG A 224 -3.03 0.45 -20.56
N PRO A 225 -3.22 0.75 -19.26
CA PRO A 225 -2.24 0.42 -18.24
C PRO A 225 -2.16 -1.11 -18.06
N HIS A 226 -0.95 -1.61 -17.96
CA HIS A 226 -0.61 -2.98 -17.60
C HIS A 226 0.13 -2.97 -16.27
N VAL A 227 -0.17 -3.94 -15.42
CA VAL A 227 0.46 -4.08 -14.11
C VAL A 227 1.12 -5.45 -14.04
N CYS A 228 2.40 -5.47 -13.71
CA CYS A 228 3.12 -6.68 -13.35
C CYS A 228 3.86 -6.47 -12.04
N SER A 229 4.33 -7.55 -11.45
CA SER A 229 5.06 -7.52 -10.19
C SER A 229 6.27 -8.43 -10.24
N SER A 230 7.26 -8.10 -9.45
CA SER A 230 8.52 -8.81 -9.29
C SER A 230 8.82 -8.95 -7.81
N ASP A 231 9.87 -9.69 -7.47
CA ASP A 231 10.25 -9.97 -6.08
C ASP A 231 10.52 -8.71 -5.23
N ASP A 232 10.76 -7.54 -5.83
CA ASP A 232 11.11 -6.31 -5.11
C ASP A 232 10.22 -5.11 -5.43
N ALA A 233 9.31 -5.23 -6.39
CA ALA A 233 8.55 -4.08 -6.88
C ALA A 233 7.32 -4.45 -7.71
N VAL A 234 6.34 -3.57 -7.67
CA VAL A 234 5.22 -3.51 -8.61
C VAL A 234 5.59 -2.55 -9.75
N LEU A 235 5.30 -2.95 -10.98
CA LEU A 235 5.51 -2.18 -12.20
C LEU A 235 4.16 -1.88 -12.84
N ILE A 236 3.89 -0.60 -13.09
CA ILE A 236 2.73 -0.14 -13.86
C ILE A 236 3.28 0.51 -15.13
N HIS A 237 2.91 -0.01 -16.30
CA HIS A 237 3.39 0.51 -17.57
C HIS A 237 2.26 0.69 -18.57
N PHE A 238 2.43 1.59 -19.53
CA PHE A 238 1.45 1.82 -20.58
C PHE A 238 2.01 1.30 -21.88
N SER A 239 1.33 0.36 -22.52
CA SER A 239 1.77 -0.26 -23.76
C SER A 239 0.60 -0.65 -24.65
N LYS A 240 0.92 -1.10 -25.87
CA LYS A 240 -0.08 -1.73 -26.74
C LYS A 240 -0.39 -3.13 -26.23
N GLN A 241 -1.61 -3.61 -26.50
CA GLN A 241 -2.05 -4.93 -26.09
C GLN A 241 -1.11 -6.02 -26.64
N GLY A 242 -0.61 -6.90 -25.77
CA GLY A 242 0.32 -7.98 -26.13
C GLY A 242 1.80 -7.65 -25.92
N SER A 243 2.13 -6.42 -25.52
CA SER A 243 3.47 -6.07 -25.06
C SER A 243 3.78 -6.76 -23.73
N GLY A 244 4.97 -7.37 -23.65
CA GLY A 244 5.46 -8.01 -22.43
C GLY A 244 5.94 -7.01 -21.38
N ARG A 245 6.49 -7.54 -20.28
CA ARG A 245 7.11 -6.77 -19.21
C ARG A 245 8.19 -5.81 -19.78
N PRO A 246 8.18 -4.52 -19.40
CA PRO A 246 9.17 -3.56 -19.89
C PRO A 246 10.57 -3.93 -19.40
N ASP A 247 11.55 -3.87 -20.30
CA ASP A 247 12.96 -4.05 -19.97
C ASP A 247 13.52 -2.73 -19.41
N LEU A 248 13.56 -2.65 -18.08
CA LEU A 248 14.12 -1.50 -17.38
C LEU A 248 15.64 -1.70 -17.16
N PRO A 249 16.45 -0.65 -17.33
CA PRO A 249 17.88 -0.71 -17.03
C PRO A 249 18.16 -1.29 -15.65
N SER A 250 18.88 -2.40 -15.61
CA SER A 250 19.28 -3.06 -14.37
C SER A 250 20.22 -2.12 -13.59
N GLY A 251 19.90 -1.80 -12.34
CA GLY A 251 20.83 -1.03 -11.48
C GLY A 251 20.21 -0.05 -10.50
N MET A 252 18.89 0.16 -10.49
CA MET A 252 18.23 1.00 -9.49
C MET A 252 17.40 0.17 -8.52
N THR A 253 18.08 -0.32 -7.49
CA THR A 253 17.51 -0.90 -6.27
C THR A 253 17.14 0.20 -5.27
N GLY A 254 16.48 1.26 -5.75
CA GLY A 254 16.03 2.36 -4.93
C GLY A 254 14.87 1.94 -4.02
N SER A 255 14.92 2.29 -2.74
CA SER A 255 13.85 2.10 -1.76
C SER A 255 12.70 3.12 -1.91
N THR A 256 12.46 3.59 -3.13
CA THR A 256 11.54 4.69 -3.43
C THR A 256 10.59 4.31 -4.57
N ALA A 257 9.53 5.08 -4.76
CA ALA A 257 8.75 5.03 -5.99
C ALA A 257 9.48 5.80 -7.09
N GLU A 258 9.42 5.29 -8.32
CA GLU A 258 10.17 5.81 -9.47
C GLU A 258 9.25 5.94 -10.69
N LEU A 259 9.38 7.04 -11.41
CA LEU A 259 8.73 7.26 -12.70
C LEU A 259 9.80 7.27 -13.80
N TRP A 260 9.70 6.30 -14.71
CA TRP A 260 10.59 6.09 -15.83
C TRP A 260 9.91 6.54 -17.11
N ILE A 261 10.54 7.46 -17.83
CA ILE A 261 10.03 8.02 -19.08
C ILE A 261 11.07 7.79 -20.17
N HIS A 262 10.68 7.09 -21.23
CA HIS A 262 11.55 6.80 -22.36
C HIS A 262 11.70 8.02 -23.27
N GLN A 263 12.90 8.24 -23.81
CA GLN A 263 13.22 9.37 -24.68
C GLN A 263 12.38 9.41 -25.97
N SER A 264 11.91 8.25 -26.45
CA SER A 264 11.02 8.17 -27.63
C SER A 264 9.72 8.95 -27.43
N LEU A 265 9.19 9.04 -26.20
CA LEU A 265 8.00 9.83 -25.89
C LEU A 265 8.25 11.33 -26.08
N ILE A 266 9.40 11.79 -25.57
CA ILE A 266 9.84 13.18 -25.68
C ILE A 266 10.05 13.55 -27.15
N GLN A 267 10.72 12.68 -27.92
CA GLN A 267 10.98 12.87 -29.34
C GLN A 267 9.70 12.86 -30.19
N ARG A 268 8.77 11.93 -29.94
CA ARG A 268 7.49 11.86 -30.66
C ARG A 268 6.69 13.16 -30.47
N ARG A 269 6.69 13.73 -29.27
CA ARG A 269 6.06 15.02 -28.99
C ARG A 269 6.78 16.19 -29.69
N MET A 270 8.11 16.23 -29.70
CA MET A 270 8.86 17.27 -30.42
C MET A 270 8.54 17.26 -31.93
N ASN A 271 8.39 16.07 -32.54
CA ASN A 271 8.01 15.95 -33.95
C ASN A 271 6.56 16.40 -34.21
N LEU A 272 5.63 16.10 -33.29
CA LEU A 272 4.24 16.58 -33.36
C LEU A 272 4.11 18.10 -33.15
N ALA A 273 4.87 18.67 -32.21
CA ALA A 273 4.92 20.12 -31.97
C ALA A 273 5.61 20.86 -33.13
N GLY A 274 6.70 20.30 -33.66
CA GLY A 274 7.41 20.85 -34.83
C GLY A 274 6.56 20.82 -36.10
N SER A 275 5.76 19.77 -36.31
CA SER A 275 4.86 19.67 -37.46
C SER A 275 3.60 20.53 -37.34
N THR A 276 3.13 20.83 -36.13
CA THR A 276 2.06 21.83 -35.91
C THR A 276 2.59 23.26 -36.03
N LEU A 277 3.80 23.55 -35.52
CA LEU A 277 4.48 24.83 -35.74
C LEU A 277 4.82 25.08 -37.22
N ALA A 278 5.21 24.06 -37.98
CA ALA A 278 5.42 24.15 -39.43
C ALA A 278 4.11 24.41 -40.19
N LYS A 279 2.96 23.94 -39.69
CA LYS A 279 1.62 24.23 -40.25
C LYS A 279 1.07 25.60 -39.83
N VAL A 280 1.56 26.17 -38.73
CA VAL A 280 1.15 27.48 -38.19
C VAL A 280 2.19 28.58 -38.51
N GLY A 281 3.17 28.28 -39.37
CA GLY A 281 4.23 29.17 -39.86
C GLY A 281 3.78 30.41 -40.67
N GLY A 282 2.52 30.85 -40.50
CA GLY A 282 2.02 32.14 -40.99
C GLY A 282 1.75 33.18 -39.90
N ALA A 283 1.81 32.84 -38.60
CA ALA A 283 1.23 33.73 -37.56
C ALA A 283 2.10 34.10 -36.34
N ILE A 284 3.33 33.60 -36.18
CA ILE A 284 4.12 33.88 -34.95
C ILE A 284 5.47 34.51 -35.29
N ALA A 285 5.45 35.80 -35.64
CA ALA A 285 6.63 36.66 -35.71
C ALA A 285 6.83 37.52 -34.44
N LEU A 286 6.16 37.19 -33.31
CA LEU A 286 6.08 38.08 -32.15
C LEU A 286 6.63 37.54 -30.82
N PHE A 287 7.25 36.36 -30.78
CA PHE A 287 7.86 35.81 -29.56
C PHE A 287 9.38 35.59 -29.62
N ALA A 288 10.06 36.13 -30.63
CA ALA A 288 11.51 36.10 -30.72
C ALA A 288 12.17 37.16 -29.83
N ARG A 289 12.13 37.04 -28.49
CA ARG A 289 13.06 37.81 -27.62
C ARG A 289 13.29 37.35 -26.18
N THR A 290 12.88 36.16 -25.76
CA THR A 290 13.26 35.64 -24.44
C THR A 290 14.09 34.37 -24.61
N GLN A 291 15.36 34.42 -24.17
CA GLN A 291 16.20 33.24 -24.04
C GLN A 291 15.49 32.22 -23.15
N LEU A 292 15.10 31.08 -23.73
CA LEU A 292 14.40 29.98 -23.06
C LEU A 292 15.39 29.01 -22.39
N PRO A 293 15.03 28.41 -21.24
CA PRO A 293 15.92 27.54 -20.47
C PRO A 293 16.11 26.17 -21.13
N THR A 294 17.28 25.56 -20.91
CA THR A 294 17.61 24.19 -21.35
C THR A 294 16.73 23.13 -20.66
N ALA A 295 16.74 21.88 -21.16
CA ALA A 295 16.03 20.76 -20.53
C ALA A 295 16.35 20.60 -19.02
N ASP A 296 17.60 20.85 -18.62
CA ASP A 296 18.01 20.88 -17.21
C ASP A 296 17.34 22.03 -16.42
N GLY A 297 17.12 23.19 -17.06
CA GLY A 297 16.42 24.33 -16.48
C GLY A 297 14.92 24.08 -16.26
N VAL A 298 14.26 23.39 -17.21
CA VAL A 298 12.86 22.96 -17.09
C VAL A 298 12.67 21.95 -15.96
N LEU A 299 13.58 20.97 -15.85
CA LEU A 299 13.56 19.96 -14.79
C LEU A 299 13.82 20.58 -13.40
N SER A 300 14.66 21.61 -13.31
CA SER A 300 14.89 22.37 -12.07
C SER A 300 13.69 23.21 -11.61
N LEU A 301 12.90 23.73 -12.56
CA LEU A 301 11.67 24.49 -12.28
C LEU A 301 10.55 23.58 -11.75
N LEU A 302 10.46 22.34 -12.24
CA LEU A 302 9.51 21.33 -11.76
C LEU A 302 9.84 20.83 -10.35
N GLY A 303 11.13 20.66 -10.03
CA GLY A 303 11.60 20.33 -8.68
C GLY A 303 11.22 21.38 -7.61
N ASN A 304 11.04 22.65 -8.01
CA ASN A 304 10.67 23.74 -7.11
C ASN A 304 9.15 23.93 -6.94
N GLN A 305 8.32 23.43 -7.87
CA GLN A 305 6.87 23.63 -7.85
C GLN A 305 6.10 22.45 -7.22
N VAL A 306 6.74 21.28 -7.10
CA VAL A 306 6.06 20.04 -6.71
C VAL A 306 6.77 19.46 -5.48
N LYS A 307 6.14 19.61 -4.31
CA LYS A 307 6.62 19.02 -3.04
C LYS A 307 6.63 17.49 -3.16
N GLY A 308 7.82 16.87 -3.19
CA GLY A 308 7.97 15.41 -3.27
C GLY A 308 8.99 14.92 -4.29
N PHE A 309 9.65 15.81 -5.04
CA PHE A 309 10.78 15.43 -5.91
C PHE A 309 12.10 15.41 -5.16
N LYS A 310 12.76 14.26 -5.23
CA LYS A 310 14.08 14.09 -4.62
C LYS A 310 15.21 14.24 -5.63
N ARG A 311 15.06 13.62 -6.82
CA ARG A 311 16.14 13.57 -7.81
C ARG A 311 15.62 13.17 -9.19
N ILE A 312 16.17 13.79 -10.22
CA ILE A 312 15.99 13.38 -11.62
C ILE A 312 17.34 12.85 -12.11
N GLN A 313 17.33 11.68 -12.74
CA GLN A 313 18.54 11.04 -13.29
C GLN A 313 18.25 10.57 -14.71
N ARG A 314 19.19 10.78 -15.62
CA ARG A 314 19.13 10.22 -16.97
C ARG A 314 19.99 8.97 -17.01
N GLN A 315 19.40 7.84 -17.41
CA GLN A 315 20.09 6.56 -17.53
C GLN A 315 19.81 5.98 -18.92
N SER A 316 20.81 5.99 -19.79
CA SER A 316 20.66 5.59 -21.19
C SER A 316 19.52 6.39 -21.87
N GLU A 317 18.57 5.70 -22.48
CA GLU A 317 17.38 6.26 -23.15
C GLU A 317 16.23 6.59 -22.17
N TRP A 318 16.41 6.37 -20.87
CA TRP A 318 15.40 6.62 -19.85
C TRP A 318 15.72 7.86 -19.02
N THR A 319 14.67 8.63 -18.72
CA THR A 319 14.69 9.65 -17.67
C THR A 319 13.94 9.10 -16.47
N VAL A 320 14.59 9.08 -15.31
CA VAL A 320 14.01 8.54 -14.08
C VAL A 320 13.83 9.64 -13.06
N ILE A 321 12.65 9.65 -12.46
CA ILE A 321 12.23 10.63 -11.48
C ILE A 321 11.95 9.86 -10.18
N HIS A 322 12.73 10.14 -9.14
CA HIS A 322 12.54 9.54 -7.82
C HIS A 322 11.51 10.34 -7.02
N LEU A 323 10.48 9.65 -6.56
CA LEU A 323 9.41 10.18 -5.73
C LEU A 323 9.75 9.97 -4.24
N ASP A 324 9.62 11.03 -3.44
CA ASP A 324 9.87 10.98 -2.00
C ASP A 324 8.65 10.38 -1.26
N PRO A 325 8.83 9.35 -0.40
CA PRO A 325 7.76 8.86 0.47
C PRO A 325 7.21 9.89 1.47
N ALA A 326 7.93 10.99 1.76
CA ALA A 326 7.57 11.94 2.81
C ALA A 326 6.77 13.19 2.36
N GLY A 327 6.32 13.25 1.10
CA GLY A 327 5.60 14.39 0.48
C GLY A 327 4.18 14.63 1.02
#